data_AF-A0A1U8PN51-F1
#
_entry.id   AF-A0A1U8PN51-F1
#
_cell.length_a   1.000
_cell.length_b   1.000
_cell.length_c   1.000
_cell.angle_alpha   90.00
_cell.angle_beta   90.00
_cell.angle_gamma   90.00
#
_symmetry.space_group_name_H-M   'P 1'
#
loop_
_entity.id
_entity.type
_entity.pdbx_description
1 polymer ?
#
loop_
_entity_poly.entity_id
_entity_poly.type
_entity_poly.pdbx_seq_one_letter_code
_entity_poly.pdbx_strand_id
1 'polypeptide(L)'
;MYELMHNGSLETQLHGPSRGSQLSWHRRLKIALDIARGLKYLNELFIPPIIHRNLKPSTILLDSNFNAKISDFGMAAVVAGGGG
;
A
#
# COMPACT_ATOMS: atom_id res chain seq x y z
N MET A 1 5.98 0.93 -17.51
CA MET A 1 7.26 0.98 -16.76
C MET A 1 6.90 1.17 -15.29
N TYR A 2 7.38 0.30 -14.39
CA TYR A 2 7.16 0.47 -12.94
C TYR A 2 8.31 1.27 -12.33
N GLU A 3 7.99 2.16 -11.39
CA GLU A 3 9.00 2.84 -10.60
C GLU A 3 9.69 1.85 -9.64
N LEU A 4 11.01 1.98 -9.49
CA LEU A 4 11.78 1.13 -8.58
C LEU A 4 11.50 1.49 -7.12
N MET A 5 11.01 0.51 -6.35
CA MET A 5 10.74 0.64 -4.91
C MET A 5 11.99 0.23 -4.14
N HIS A 6 12.88 1.19 -3.89
CA HIS A 6 14.24 0.97 -3.41
C HIS A 6 14.30 0.28 -2.04
N ASN A 7 13.32 0.53 -1.19
CA ASN A 7 13.24 -0.05 0.15
C ASN A 7 12.44 -1.37 0.18
N GLY A 8 12.02 -1.88 -0.99
CA GLY A 8 11.29 -3.14 -1.12
C GLY A 8 9.91 -3.08 -0.47
N SER A 9 9.47 -4.21 0.07
CA SER A 9 8.17 -4.32 0.74
C SER A 9 8.24 -3.93 2.23
N LEU A 10 7.10 -3.51 2.78
CA LEU A 10 6.97 -3.26 4.22
C LEU A 10 7.20 -4.54 5.05
N GLU A 11 6.84 -5.71 4.53
CA GLU A 11 7.14 -7.01 5.15
C GLU A 11 8.64 -7.19 5.36
N THR A 12 9.44 -6.94 4.32
CA THR A 12 10.91 -7.04 4.40
C THR A 12 11.48 -6.02 5.38
N GLN A 13 10.91 -4.81 5.46
CA GLN A 13 11.34 -3.81 6.43
C GLN A 13 10.98 -4.17 7.88
N LEU A 14 9.85 -4.85 8.12
CA LEU A 14 9.41 -5.25 9.46
C LEU A 14 10.11 -6.52 9.96
N HIS A 15 10.26 -7.53 9.09
CA HIS A 15 10.66 -8.89 9.46
C HIS A 15 12.00 -9.34 8.85
N GLY A 16 12.58 -8.53 7.95
CA GLY A 16 13.87 -8.81 7.36
C GLY A 16 15.06 -8.55 8.31
N PRO A 17 16.29 -8.55 7.78
CA PRO A 17 17.51 -8.45 8.59
C PRO A 17 17.58 -7.20 9.47
N SER A 18 17.00 -6.09 9.02
CA SER A 18 16.95 -4.83 9.78
C SER A 18 15.97 -4.87 10.95
N ARG A 19 15.01 -5.81 10.97
CA ARG A 19 13.92 -5.94 11.97
C ARG A 19 13.25 -4.61 12.32
N GLY A 20 13.00 -3.77 11.33
CA GLY A 20 12.35 -2.47 11.51
C GLY A 20 13.24 -1.38 12.11
N SER A 21 14.56 -1.56 12.18
CA SER A 21 15.49 -0.53 12.68
C SER A 21 15.45 0.77 11.88
N GLN A 22 15.11 0.69 10.59
CA GLN A 22 14.93 1.85 9.72
C GLN A 22 13.52 2.47 9.81
N LEU A 23 12.59 1.84 10.54
CA LEU A 23 11.21 2.28 10.71
C LEU A 23 11.06 2.99 12.05
N SER A 24 11.54 4.24 12.12
CA SER A 24 11.22 5.12 13.24
C SER A 24 9.71 5.29 13.39
N TRP A 25 9.24 5.69 14.58
CA TRP A 25 7.81 5.90 14.83
C TRP A 25 7.16 6.87 13.82
N HIS A 26 7.84 7.97 13.52
CA HIS A 26 7.40 8.94 12.52
C HIS A 26 7.24 8.31 11.13
N ARG A 27 8.17 7.44 10.71
CA ARG A 27 8.06 6.71 9.43
C ARG A 27 6.89 5.74 9.43
N ARG A 28 6.64 5.04 10.55
CA ARG A 28 5.49 4.12 10.68
C ARG A 28 4.16 4.85 10.52
N LEU A 29 4.01 6.00 11.19
CA LEU A 29 2.82 6.85 11.05
C LEU A 29 2.65 7.36 9.62
N LYS A 30 3.73 7.80 8.99
CA LYS A 30 3.73 8.23 7.59
C LYS A 30 3.29 7.10 6.65
N ILE A 31 3.85 5.90 6.81
CA ILE A 31 3.47 4.71 6.02
C ILE A 31 1.98 4.39 6.20
N ALA A 32 1.48 4.39 7.44
CA ALA A 32 0.07 4.14 7.71
C ALA A 32 -0.84 5.19 7.04
N LEU A 33 -0.45 6.46 7.07
CA LEU A 33 -1.17 7.55 6.42
C LEU A 33 -1.15 7.41 4.88
N ASP A 34 -0.01 7.08 4.30
CA ASP A 34 0.14 6.84 2.86
C ASP A 34 -0.75 5.67 2.38
N ILE A 35 -0.81 4.57 3.15
CA ILE A 35 -1.71 3.44 2.89
C ILE A 35 -3.17 3.88 2.95
N ALA A 36 -3.57 4.60 4.01
CA ALA A 36 -4.95 5.08 4.17
C ALA A 36 -5.38 6.00 3.02
N ARG A 37 -4.47 6.90 2.58
CA ARG A 37 -4.70 7.76 1.40
C ARG A 37 -4.85 6.96 0.12
N GLY A 38 -4.01 5.94 -0.08
CA GLY A 38 -4.11 5.04 -1.23
C GLY A 38 -5.44 4.29 -1.27
N LEU A 39 -5.89 3.75 -0.14
CA LEU A 39 -7.19 3.07 -0.04
C LEU A 39 -8.35 4.02 -0.29
N LYS A 40 -8.32 5.21 0.31
CA LYS A 40 -9.32 6.26 0.07
C LYS A 40 -9.40 6.61 -1.42
N TYR A 41 -8.25 6.78 -2.08
CA TYR A 41 -8.20 7.05 -3.51
C TYR A 41 -8.89 5.96 -4.34
N LEU A 42 -8.65 4.69 -4.02
CA LEU A 42 -9.29 3.56 -4.71
C LEU A 42 -10.80 3.48 -4.48
N ASN A 43 -11.27 3.82 -3.28
CA ASN A 43 -12.66 3.68 -2.89
C ASN A 43 -13.54 4.88 -3.28
N GLU A 44 -13.01 6.10 -3.24
CA GLU A 44 -13.80 7.32 -3.42
C GLU A 44 -13.61 8.00 -4.77
N LEU A 45 -12.46 7.81 -5.43
CA LEU A 45 -12.12 8.55 -6.65
C LEU A 45 -12.31 7.74 -7.94
N PHE A 46 -12.66 6.46 -7.84
CA PHE A 46 -13.07 5.65 -8.97
C PHE A 46 -14.56 5.33 -8.92
N ILE A 47 -15.19 5.35 -10.10
CA ILE A 47 -16.58 4.94 -10.30
C ILE A 47 -16.58 3.89 -11.41
N PRO A 48 -16.87 2.61 -11.09
CA PRO A 48 -17.15 2.06 -9.76
C PRO A 48 -15.93 2.03 -8.80
N PRO A 49 -16.15 2.05 -7.47
CA PRO A 49 -15.08 1.90 -6.48
C PRO A 49 -14.25 0.64 -6.69
N ILE A 50 -12.94 0.75 -6.47
CA ILE A 50 -12.00 -0.39 -6.56
C ILE A 50 -11.69 -0.89 -5.15
N ILE A 51 -11.91 -2.18 -4.90
CA ILE A 51 -11.49 -2.87 -3.67
C ILE A 51 -10.22 -3.68 -3.96
N HIS A 52 -9.14 -3.43 -3.22
CA HIS A 52 -7.85 -4.11 -3.39
C HIS A 52 -7.88 -5.61 -3.04
N ARG A 53 -8.60 -5.99 -1.96
CA ARG A 53 -8.76 -7.36 -1.40
C ARG A 53 -7.50 -8.11 -0.93
N ASN A 54 -6.29 -7.67 -1.30
CA ASN A 54 -5.03 -8.31 -0.87
C ASN A 54 -4.12 -7.34 -0.09
N LEU A 55 -4.67 -6.61 0.88
CA LEU A 55 -3.89 -5.64 1.65
C LEU A 55 -3.11 -6.34 2.77
N LYS A 56 -1.79 -6.36 2.68
CA LYS A 56 -0.87 -6.96 3.66
C LYS A 56 0.52 -6.33 3.53
N PRO A 57 1.44 -6.49 4.50
CA PRO A 57 2.75 -5.85 4.44
C PRO A 57 3.58 -6.15 3.18
N SER A 58 3.46 -7.34 2.59
CA SER A 58 4.16 -7.70 1.35
C SER A 58 3.61 -7.00 0.10
N THR A 59 2.37 -6.51 0.15
CA THR A 59 1.74 -5.76 -0.96
C THR A 59 1.90 -4.24 -0.80
N ILE A 60 2.57 -3.78 0.25
CA ILE A 60 2.95 -2.38 0.43
C ILE A 60 4.42 -2.22 0.06
N LEU A 61 4.70 -1.46 -0.99
CA LEU A 61 6.06 -1.17 -1.43
C LEU A 61 6.49 0.22 -0.97
N LEU A 62 7.80 0.37 -0.76
CA LEU A 62 8.42 1.59 -0.22
C LEU A 62 9.45 2.13 -1.21
N ASP A 63 9.28 3.39 -1.61
CA ASP A 63 10.30 4.10 -2.39
C ASP A 63 11.51 4.48 -1.52
N SER A 64 12.51 5.15 -2.11
CA SER A 64 13.74 5.57 -1.41
C SER A 64 13.51 6.48 -0.19
N ASN A 65 12.38 7.20 -0.16
CA ASN A 65 12.00 8.12 0.92
C ASN A 65 11.01 7.50 1.91
N PHE A 66 10.77 6.19 1.85
CA PHE A 66 9.76 5.49 2.65
C PHE A 66 8.35 6.06 2.42
N ASN A 67 8.03 6.50 1.20
CA ASN A 67 6.63 6.67 0.77
C ASN A 67 6.03 5.30 0.46
N ALA A 68 4.86 5.03 1.05
CA ALA A 68 4.18 3.77 0.86
C ALA A 68 3.28 3.80 -0.36
N LYS A 69 3.35 2.75 -1.18
CA LYS A 69 2.50 2.54 -2.35
C LYS A 69 1.86 1.16 -2.28
N ILE A 70 0.55 1.11 -2.50
CA ILE A 70 -0.19 -0.15 -2.59
C ILE A 70 0.14 -0.79 -3.94
N SER A 71 0.44 -2.08 -3.93
CA SER A 71 0.82 -2.89 -5.09
C SER A 71 0.02 -4.19 -5.12
N ASP A 72 0.14 -4.95 -6.22
CA ASP A 72 -0.51 -6.26 -6.39
C ASP A 72 -2.05 -6.20 -6.41
N PHE A 73 -2.55 -5.53 -7.43
CA PHE A 73 -3.98 -5.44 -7.77
C PHE A 73 -4.50 -6.70 -8.50
N GLY A 74 -3.76 -7.82 -8.51
CA GLY A 74 -4.19 -9.06 -9.18
C GLY A 74 -5.50 -9.63 -8.64
N MET A 75 -5.81 -9.31 -7.37
CA MET A 75 -7.06 -9.65 -6.72
C MET A 75 -8.01 -8.46 -6.61
N ALA A 76 -7.76 -7.31 -7.25
CA ALA A 76 -8.68 -6.18 -7.14
C ALA A 76 -10.01 -6.47 -7.84
N ALA A 77 -11.09 -5.84 -7.36
CA ALA A 77 -12.40 -5.91 -7.99
C ALA A 77 -13.07 -4.55 -7.97
N VAL A 78 -13.89 -4.29 -8.99
CA VAL A 78 -14.80 -3.16 -9.01
C VAL A 78 -16.11 -3.53 -8.31
N VAL A 79 -16.64 -2.63 -7.49
CA VAL A 79 -17.98 -2.79 -6.92
C VAL A 79 -18.97 -2.23 -7.90
N ALA A 80 -19.58 -3.09 -8.72
CA ALA A 80 -20.79 -2.68 -9.44
C ALA A 80 -21.80 -2.22 -8.39
N GLY A 81 -22.21 -0.95 -8.45
CA GLY A 81 -23.28 -0.46 -7.60
C GLY A 81 -24.47 -1.39 -7.76
N GLY A 82 -24.96 -1.97 -6.66
CA GLY A 82 -26.13 -2.83 -6.70
C GLY A 82 -27.24 -2.06 -7.43
N GLY A 83 -27.63 -2.57 -8.60
CA GLY A 83 -28.86 -2.14 -9.24
C GLY A 83 -30.00 -2.54 -8.31
N GLY A 84 -30.57 -1.54 -7.64
CA GLY A 84 -31.96 -1.57 -7.20
C GLY A 84 -32.89 -1.28 -8.38
#